data_AF-A0A0C9V0N0-F1
#
_entry.id   AF-A0A0C9V0N0-F1
#
_cell.length_a   1.000
_cell.length_b   1.000
_cell.length_c   1.000
_cell.angle_alpha   90.00
_cell.angle_beta   90.00
_cell.angle_gamma   90.00
#
_symmetry.space_group_name_H-M   'P 1'
#
loop_
_entity.id
_entity.type
_entity.pdbx_description
1 polymer ?
#
loop_
_entity_poly.entity_id
_entity_poly.type
_entity_poly.pdbx_seq_one_letter_code
_entity_poly.pdbx_strand_id
1 'polypeptide(L)'
;MALVLKLLEMYKTYAKRFTDRENHAHQSNHASSLSTKVFALSVMNGHLGLALSAFVKGGKKKHVAFEDEPTGQGQDAPSKEERELPEYEDFEDYGEMVTQIGYVALWSTLWPLAPVIVLLNNYIEARSDAFKIVVHTRRPIPVRTDTIGPWLASLSFLTWLSALPNSALVYHLRPPDHVYGEMATAMNMKDDRLPEHSGYNGIAATKELLVSAPLIALLA
;
A
#
# COMPACT_ATOMS: atom_id res chain seq x y z
N MET A 1 -11.37 -16.24 -1.71
CA MET A 1 -9.98 -15.95 -2.14
C MET A 1 -9.67 -16.36 -3.58
N ALA A 2 -10.10 -17.54 -4.06
CA ALA A 2 -9.84 -18.00 -5.44
C ALA A 2 -10.48 -17.12 -6.54
N LEU A 3 -11.62 -16.49 -6.26
CA LEU A 3 -12.30 -15.60 -7.20
C LEU A 3 -11.49 -14.33 -7.49
N VAL A 4 -10.83 -13.75 -6.47
CA VAL A 4 -10.00 -12.55 -6.61
C VAL A 4 -8.78 -12.83 -7.51
N LEU A 5 -8.13 -13.99 -7.34
CA LEU A 5 -7.01 -14.39 -8.18
C LEU A 5 -7.43 -14.59 -9.64
N LYS A 6 -8.58 -15.24 -9.88
CA LYS A 6 -9.13 -15.40 -11.24
C LYS A 6 -9.53 -14.06 -11.88
N LEU A 7 -10.10 -13.14 -11.12
CA LEU A 7 -10.43 -11.79 -11.61
C LEU A 7 -9.18 -11.01 -12.01
N LEU A 8 -8.11 -11.09 -11.20
CA LEU A 8 -6.82 -10.46 -11.52
C LEU A 8 -6.19 -11.05 -12.79
N GLU A 9 -6.21 -12.37 -12.96
CA GLU A 9 -5.70 -13.02 -14.18
C GLU A 9 -6.52 -12.66 -15.43
N MET A 10 -7.86 -12.66 -15.32
CA MET A 10 -8.72 -12.19 -16.40
C MET A 10 -8.40 -10.75 -16.76
N TYR A 11 -8.26 -9.88 -15.76
CA TYR A 11 -7.94 -8.49 -16.03
C TYR A 11 -6.58 -8.31 -16.69
N LYS A 12 -5.51 -8.95 -16.20
CA LYS A 12 -4.18 -8.90 -16.83
C LYS A 12 -4.28 -9.29 -18.32
N THR A 13 -5.08 -10.30 -18.63
CA THR A 13 -5.34 -10.74 -20.01
C THR A 13 -6.06 -9.67 -20.84
N TYR A 14 -7.08 -9.02 -20.28
CA TYR A 14 -7.80 -7.93 -20.95
C TYR A 14 -6.92 -6.68 -21.12
N ALA A 15 -6.15 -6.30 -20.11
CA ALA A 15 -5.24 -5.16 -20.15
C ALA A 15 -4.17 -5.34 -21.23
N LYS A 16 -3.61 -6.55 -21.36
CA LYS A 16 -2.68 -6.88 -22.44
C LYS A 16 -3.34 -6.72 -23.81
N ARG A 17 -4.50 -7.34 -24.02
CA ARG A 17 -5.26 -7.23 -25.29
C ARG A 17 -5.62 -5.79 -25.66
N PHE A 18 -5.95 -4.96 -24.67
CA PHE A 18 -6.28 -3.57 -24.91
C PHE A 18 -5.03 -2.75 -25.27
N THR A 19 -3.92 -3.00 -24.60
CA THR A 19 -2.62 -2.35 -24.89
C THR A 19 -2.07 -2.77 -26.25
N ASP A 20 -2.26 -4.03 -26.65
CA ASP A 20 -1.87 -4.51 -27.98
C ASP A 20 -2.69 -3.83 -29.10
N ARG A 21 -3.92 -3.38 -28.80
CA ARG A 21 -4.76 -2.62 -29.75
C ARG A 21 -4.35 -1.15 -29.88
N GLU A 22 -3.61 -0.59 -28.92
CA GLU A 22 -3.15 0.81 -28.95
C GLU A 22 -1.97 1.03 -29.91
N ASN A 23 -1.42 -0.04 -30.49
CA ASN A 23 -0.37 -0.01 -31.53
C ASN A 23 0.78 0.96 -31.20
N HIS A 24 1.43 0.74 -30.05
CA HIS A 24 2.55 1.57 -29.62
C HIS A 24 3.77 1.40 -30.53
N ALA A 25 4.41 2.51 -30.89
CA ALA A 25 5.61 2.52 -31.75
C ALA A 25 6.87 1.93 -31.07
N HIS A 26 6.94 1.96 -29.74
CA HIS A 26 8.10 1.51 -28.97
C HIS A 26 7.68 0.60 -27.81
N GLN A 27 8.53 -0.39 -27.49
CA GLN A 27 8.30 -1.34 -26.41
C GLN A 27 8.21 -0.65 -25.04
N SER A 28 8.96 0.43 -24.82
CA SER A 28 8.88 1.25 -23.60
C SER A 28 7.50 1.86 -23.39
N ASN A 29 6.91 2.41 -24.46
CA ASN A 29 5.57 3.00 -24.41
C ASN A 29 4.49 1.95 -24.16
N HIS A 30 4.63 0.77 -24.77
CA HIS A 30 3.76 -0.38 -24.52
C HIS A 30 3.83 -0.86 -23.07
N ALA A 31 5.05 -1.07 -22.55
CA ALA A 31 5.28 -1.49 -21.17
C ALA A 31 4.73 -0.46 -20.17
N SER A 32 4.90 0.84 -20.43
CA SER A 32 4.37 1.91 -19.59
C SER A 32 2.83 1.93 -19.57
N SER A 33 2.18 1.77 -20.72
CA SER A 33 0.72 1.75 -20.84
C SER A 33 0.13 0.52 -20.14
N LEU A 34 0.74 -0.65 -20.34
CA LEU A 34 0.35 -1.89 -19.67
C LEU A 34 0.49 -1.76 -18.15
N SER A 35 1.61 -1.21 -17.69
CA SER A 35 1.91 -1.04 -16.26
C SER A 35 0.86 -0.20 -15.56
N THR A 36 0.50 0.96 -16.13
CA THR A 36 -0.54 1.83 -15.56
C THR A 36 -1.89 1.13 -15.45
N LYS A 37 -2.28 0.35 -16.46
CA LYS A 37 -3.54 -0.41 -16.45
C LYS A 37 -3.53 -1.50 -15.38
N VAL A 38 -2.51 -2.36 -15.41
CA VAL A 38 -2.36 -3.46 -14.44
C VAL A 38 -2.31 -2.90 -13.01
N PHE A 39 -1.58 -1.81 -12.80
CA PHE A 39 -1.46 -1.15 -11.51
C PHE A 39 -2.76 -0.54 -11.02
N ALA A 40 -3.55 0.12 -11.88
CA ALA A 40 -4.82 0.75 -11.48
C ALA A 40 -5.76 -0.25 -10.77
N LEU A 41 -5.89 -1.47 -11.29
CA LEU A 41 -6.69 -2.50 -10.62
C LEU A 41 -5.96 -3.20 -9.48
N SER A 42 -4.63 -3.28 -9.51
CA SER A 42 -3.85 -3.75 -8.36
C SER A 42 -4.08 -2.85 -7.13
N VAL A 43 -4.07 -1.53 -7.32
CA VAL A 43 -4.36 -0.53 -6.28
C VAL A 43 -5.79 -0.69 -5.77
N MET A 44 -6.77 -0.81 -6.66
CA MET A 44 -8.17 -1.03 -6.26
C MET A 44 -8.29 -2.28 -5.39
N ASN A 45 -7.68 -3.41 -5.78
CA ASN A 45 -7.74 -4.64 -5.01
C ASN A 45 -6.91 -4.59 -3.71
N GLY A 46 -5.74 -3.94 -3.72
CA GLY A 46 -4.87 -3.78 -2.55
C GLY A 46 -5.49 -2.88 -1.48
N HIS A 47 -6.07 -1.75 -1.88
CA HIS A 47 -6.71 -0.80 -0.98
C HIS A 47 -8.13 -1.23 -0.58
N LEU A 48 -8.86 -1.99 -1.43
CA LEU A 48 -10.07 -2.70 -0.97
C LEU A 48 -9.74 -3.74 0.09
N GLY A 49 -8.57 -4.38 -0.02
CA GLY A 49 -8.04 -5.30 0.98
C GLY A 49 -7.98 -4.63 2.33
N LEU A 50 -7.28 -3.50 2.48
CA LEU A 50 -7.25 -2.78 3.76
C LEU A 50 -8.59 -2.15 4.19
N ALA A 51 -9.54 -1.95 3.28
CA ALA A 51 -10.93 -1.61 3.63
C ALA A 51 -11.74 -2.81 4.19
N LEU A 52 -11.28 -4.06 4.01
CA LEU A 52 -11.96 -5.30 4.41
C LEU A 52 -11.10 -6.26 5.25
N SER A 53 -9.80 -5.99 5.43
CA SER A 53 -8.82 -6.92 6.00
C SER A 53 -7.98 -6.26 7.10
N ALA A 54 -8.67 -5.60 8.04
CA ALA A 54 -8.31 -5.73 9.46
C ALA A 54 -8.33 -7.22 9.91
N PHE A 55 -8.92 -8.11 9.10
CA PHE A 55 -8.94 -9.56 9.31
C PHE A 55 -8.43 -10.31 8.06
N VAL A 56 -7.27 -10.96 8.22
CA VAL A 56 -6.74 -12.09 7.40
C VAL A 56 -6.05 -11.76 6.06
N LYS A 57 -4.71 -11.84 6.06
CA LYS A 57 -3.97 -12.74 5.14
C LYS A 57 -2.51 -12.97 5.56
N GLY A 58 -2.20 -14.22 5.91
CA GLY A 58 -0.84 -14.75 5.87
C GLY A 58 -0.41 -15.01 4.43
N GLY A 59 0.75 -14.48 4.05
CA GLY A 59 1.33 -14.67 2.72
C GLY A 59 1.62 -16.13 2.40
N LYS A 60 1.36 -16.54 1.16
CA LYS A 60 1.79 -17.84 0.64
C LYS A 60 3.29 -17.79 0.36
N LYS A 61 4.08 -18.54 1.11
CA LYS A 61 5.48 -18.85 0.76
C LYS A 61 5.46 -19.90 -0.37
N LYS A 62 6.09 -19.61 -1.51
CA LYS A 62 6.45 -20.65 -2.48
C LYS A 62 7.54 -21.51 -1.84
N HIS A 63 7.30 -22.81 -1.75
CA HIS A 63 8.27 -23.80 -1.29
C HIS A 63 9.22 -24.06 -2.47
N VAL A 64 10.51 -23.83 -2.28
CA VAL A 64 11.53 -24.35 -3.17
C VAL A 64 11.79 -25.77 -2.70
N ALA A 65 11.36 -26.76 -3.49
CA ALA A 65 11.75 -28.14 -3.27
C ALA A 65 13.24 -28.26 -3.61
N PHE A 66 14.05 -28.67 -2.64
CA PHE A 66 15.38 -29.19 -2.90
C PHE A 66 15.20 -30.65 -3.30
N GLU A 67 15.44 -30.96 -4.57
CA GLU A 67 15.71 -32.33 -5.01
C GLU A 67 17.23 -32.51 -5.04
N ASP A 68 17.72 -33.44 -4.22
CA ASP A 68 19.09 -33.93 -4.31
C ASP A 68 19.11 -35.09 -5.33
N GLU A 69 19.88 -34.93 -6.42
CA GLU A 69 20.22 -36.01 -7.36
C GLU A 69 21.76 -36.06 -7.52
N PRO A 70 22.41 -37.23 -7.45
CA PRO A 70 23.86 -37.32 -7.40
C PRO A 70 24.50 -37.48 -8.78
N THR A 71 25.68 -36.88 -8.92
CA THR A 71 26.78 -37.29 -9.83
C THR A 71 26.75 -36.83 -11.29
N GLY A 72 27.81 -36.12 -11.68
CA GLY A 72 28.52 -36.45 -12.91
C GLY A 72 28.84 -35.31 -13.89
N GLN A 73 30.06 -34.78 -13.73
CA GLN A 73 31.01 -34.37 -14.79
C GLN A 73 30.53 -33.57 -16.01
N GLY A 74 31.02 -32.32 -16.11
CA GLY A 74 31.16 -31.57 -17.35
C GLY A 74 31.21 -30.07 -17.09
N GLN A 75 32.27 -29.38 -17.52
CA GLN A 75 32.54 -27.95 -17.28
C GLN A 75 31.60 -26.97 -18.00
N ASP A 76 30.35 -27.36 -18.30
CA ASP A 76 29.37 -26.58 -19.05
C ASP A 76 28.10 -26.24 -18.23
N ALA A 77 28.06 -26.67 -16.96
CA ALA A 77 26.90 -26.63 -16.06
C ALA A 77 26.32 -25.25 -15.70
N PRO A 78 27.10 -24.18 -15.42
CA PRO A 78 26.51 -22.92 -14.91
C PRO A 78 25.57 -22.26 -15.92
N SER A 79 25.79 -22.50 -17.23
CA SER A 79 24.98 -21.91 -18.30
C SER A 79 23.59 -22.52 -18.47
N LYS A 80 23.38 -23.77 -18.01
CA LYS A 80 22.07 -24.45 -18.13
C LYS A 80 21.15 -24.07 -16.98
N GLU A 81 21.69 -24.04 -15.77
CA GLU A 81 20.96 -23.66 -14.55
C GLU A 81 20.54 -22.18 -14.58
N GLU A 82 21.40 -21.28 -15.08
CA GLU A 82 21.05 -19.86 -15.26
C GLU A 82 19.93 -19.64 -16.30
N ARG A 83 19.80 -20.52 -17.30
CA ARG A 83 18.74 -20.41 -18.33
C ARG A 83 17.37 -20.78 -17.81
N GLU A 84 17.31 -21.61 -16.78
CA GLU A 84 16.05 -22.07 -16.16
C GLU A 84 15.50 -21.04 -15.17
N LEU A 85 16.33 -20.09 -14.71
CA LEU A 85 15.88 -19.00 -13.86
C LEU A 85 14.93 -18.05 -14.60
N PRO A 86 13.91 -17.52 -13.92
CA PRO A 86 12.97 -16.58 -14.50
C PRO A 86 13.66 -15.26 -14.89
N GLU A 87 13.05 -14.57 -15.86
CA GLU A 87 13.42 -13.19 -16.19
C GLU A 87 13.06 -12.25 -15.04
N TYR A 88 13.94 -11.30 -14.76
CA TYR A 88 13.66 -10.25 -13.78
C TYR A 88 12.69 -9.23 -14.38
N GLU A 89 11.53 -9.08 -13.74
CA GLU A 89 10.53 -8.06 -14.07
C GLU A 89 10.52 -6.98 -12.97
N ASP A 90 10.75 -5.73 -13.35
CA ASP A 90 10.78 -4.58 -12.44
C ASP A 90 9.38 -4.10 -12.04
N PHE A 91 8.34 -4.51 -12.76
CA PHE A 91 6.96 -4.07 -12.55
C PHE A 91 6.43 -4.42 -11.14
N GLU A 92 6.70 -5.64 -10.65
CA GLU A 92 6.20 -6.08 -9.36
C GLU A 92 6.89 -5.34 -8.21
N ASP A 93 8.21 -5.16 -8.29
CA ASP A 93 9.00 -4.45 -7.28
C ASP A 93 8.60 -2.97 -7.17
N TYR A 94 8.42 -2.27 -8.30
CA TYR A 94 7.89 -0.89 -8.28
C TYR A 94 6.44 -0.83 -7.79
N GLY A 95 5.60 -1.77 -8.20
CA GLY A 95 4.20 -1.83 -7.78
C GLY A 95 4.05 -1.99 -6.26
N GLU A 96 4.91 -2.79 -5.64
CA GLU A 96 4.99 -2.95 -4.20
C GLU A 96 5.36 -1.64 -3.50
N MET A 97 6.43 -0.98 -3.95
CA MET A 97 6.89 0.29 -3.39
C MET A 97 5.85 1.42 -3.53
N VAL A 98 5.21 1.54 -4.70
CA VAL A 98 4.17 2.55 -4.94
C VAL A 98 2.90 2.28 -4.13
N THR A 99 2.58 1.01 -3.88
CA THR A 99 1.47 0.64 -3.00
C THR A 99 1.80 0.97 -1.54
N GLN A 100 3.01 0.69 -1.10
CA GLN A 100 3.48 0.95 0.26
C GLN A 100 3.46 2.46 0.60
N ILE A 101 3.97 3.32 -0.30
CA ILE A 101 3.86 4.77 -0.13
C ILE A 101 2.40 5.25 -0.20
N GLY A 102 1.53 4.58 -0.98
CA GLY A 102 0.09 4.83 -0.98
C GLY A 102 -0.51 4.69 0.42
N TYR A 103 -0.15 3.63 1.16
CA TYR A 103 -0.62 3.45 2.54
C TYR A 103 -0.13 4.53 3.50
N VAL A 104 1.14 4.91 3.40
CA VAL A 104 1.70 5.99 4.22
C VAL A 104 1.03 7.32 3.89
N ALA A 105 0.87 7.64 2.62
CA ALA A 105 0.30 8.91 2.18
C ALA A 105 -1.17 9.03 2.59
N LEU A 106 -1.98 7.99 2.39
CA LEU A 106 -3.43 8.05 2.58
C LEU A 106 -3.88 7.89 4.05
N TRP A 107 -3.12 7.16 4.88
CA TRP A 107 -3.62 6.69 6.19
C TRP A 107 -2.72 6.99 7.38
N SER A 108 -1.56 7.65 7.19
CA SER A 108 -0.65 7.97 8.31
C SER A 108 -1.27 8.89 9.37
N THR A 109 -2.32 9.64 9.02
CA THR A 109 -3.09 10.45 9.98
C THR A 109 -3.82 9.62 11.03
N LEU A 110 -4.25 8.39 10.71
CA LEU A 110 -4.83 7.43 11.66
C LEU A 110 -3.76 6.67 12.44
N TRP A 111 -2.65 6.34 11.80
CA TRP A 111 -1.58 5.54 12.38
C TRP A 111 -0.21 6.20 12.18
N PRO A 112 0.20 7.11 13.08
CA PRO A 112 1.44 7.87 12.95
C PRO A 112 2.73 7.03 12.94
N LEU A 113 2.67 5.77 13.37
CA LEU A 113 3.81 4.85 13.39
C LEU A 113 4.06 4.16 12.03
N ALA A 114 3.15 4.30 11.06
CA ALA A 114 3.25 3.65 9.74
C ALA A 114 4.56 3.99 8.99
N PRO A 115 5.00 5.27 8.94
CA PRO A 115 6.24 5.62 8.27
C PRO A 115 7.48 4.94 8.85
N VAL A 116 7.50 4.69 10.17
CA VAL A 116 8.62 4.04 10.86
C VAL A 116 8.71 2.56 10.49
N ILE A 117 7.56 1.88 10.46
CA ILE A 117 7.48 0.46 10.05
C ILE A 117 7.90 0.32 8.58
N VAL A 118 7.43 1.22 7.72
CA VAL A 118 7.79 1.26 6.30
C VAL A 118 9.27 1.53 6.08
N LEU A 119 9.88 2.43 6.86
CA LEU A 119 11.31 2.68 6.80
C LEU A 119 12.12 1.42 7.12
N LEU A 120 11.75 0.68 8.16
CA LEU A 120 12.39 -0.59 8.52
C LEU A 120 12.18 -1.64 7.41
N ASN A 121 10.97 -1.72 6.85
CA ASN A 121 10.68 -2.60 5.73
C ASN A 121 11.61 -2.30 4.56
N ASN A 122 11.75 -1.04 4.15
CA ASN A 122 12.56 -0.65 3.00
C ASN A 122 14.06 -0.90 3.20
N TYR A 123 14.54 -0.83 4.44
CA TYR A 123 15.91 -1.20 4.76
C TYR A 123 16.19 -2.70 4.52
N ILE A 124 15.26 -3.56 4.95
CA ILE A 124 15.35 -5.01 4.72
C ILE A 124 15.12 -5.30 3.23
N GLU A 125 14.15 -4.64 2.61
CA GLU A 125 13.75 -4.87 1.23
C GLU A 125 14.89 -4.58 0.24
N ALA A 126 15.63 -3.49 0.47
CA ALA A 126 16.81 -3.17 -0.34
C ALA A 126 17.87 -4.27 -0.34
N ARG A 127 17.91 -5.12 0.70
CA ARG A 127 18.81 -6.29 0.77
C ARG A 127 18.18 -7.55 0.20
N SER A 128 16.89 -7.79 0.43
CA SER A 128 16.18 -8.93 -0.19
C SER A 128 16.09 -8.81 -1.70
N ASP A 129 15.84 -7.62 -2.25
CA ASP A 129 15.80 -7.38 -3.70
C ASP A 129 17.17 -7.59 -4.35
N ALA A 130 18.25 -7.13 -3.70
CA ALA A 130 19.59 -7.40 -4.18
C ALA A 130 19.89 -8.91 -4.21
N PHE A 131 19.44 -9.65 -3.20
CA PHE A 131 19.58 -11.10 -3.14
C PHE A 131 18.70 -11.82 -4.19
N LYS A 132 17.48 -11.32 -4.42
CA LYS A 132 16.55 -11.79 -5.47
C LYS A 132 17.20 -11.74 -6.84
N ILE A 133 17.85 -10.61 -7.18
CA ILE A 133 18.52 -10.41 -8.47
C ILE A 133 19.74 -11.33 -8.66
N VAL A 134 20.49 -11.61 -7.58
CA VAL A 134 21.74 -12.39 -7.68
C VAL A 134 21.47 -13.89 -7.73
N VAL A 135 20.43 -14.38 -7.04
CA VAL A 135 20.23 -15.82 -6.82
C VAL A 135 18.98 -16.36 -7.50
N HIS A 136 17.91 -15.57 -7.63
CA HIS A 136 16.58 -16.07 -8.01
C HIS A 136 16.15 -15.68 -9.43
N THR A 137 16.91 -14.83 -10.10
CA THR A 137 16.62 -14.41 -11.47
C THR A 137 17.86 -14.51 -12.33
N ARG A 138 17.65 -14.69 -13.63
CA ARG A 138 18.73 -14.59 -14.62
C ARG A 138 19.20 -13.14 -14.73
N ARG A 139 20.46 -12.93 -15.11
CA ARG A 139 21.02 -11.58 -15.26
C ARG A 139 20.17 -10.75 -16.26
N PRO A 140 19.59 -9.61 -15.83
CA PRO A 140 18.79 -8.77 -16.71
C PRO A 140 19.67 -8.06 -17.75
N ILE A 141 19.10 -7.82 -18.93
CA ILE A 141 19.75 -7.05 -20.00
C ILE A 141 19.78 -5.57 -19.56
N PRO A 142 20.92 -4.88 -19.64
CA PRO A 142 20.98 -3.47 -19.28
C PRO A 142 20.14 -2.63 -20.26
N VAL A 143 19.07 -2.03 -19.76
CA VAL A 143 18.20 -1.11 -20.51
C VAL A 143 18.40 0.31 -19.96
N ARG A 144 18.52 1.29 -20.85
CA ARG A 144 18.60 2.71 -20.46
C ARG A 144 17.18 3.26 -20.36
N THR A 145 16.88 3.89 -19.23
CA THR A 145 15.65 4.66 -19.01
C THR A 145 16.02 6.02 -18.42
N ASP A 146 15.33 7.07 -18.86
CA ASP A 146 15.56 8.44 -18.40
C ASP A 146 14.76 8.75 -17.12
N THR A 147 13.78 7.91 -16.80
CA THR A 147 12.88 8.07 -15.65
C THR A 147 12.47 6.71 -15.09
N ILE A 148 11.85 6.71 -13.90
CA ILE A 148 11.16 5.53 -13.35
C ILE A 148 9.93 5.12 -14.19
N GLY A 149 9.50 5.96 -15.14
CA GLY A 149 8.45 5.63 -16.09
C GLY A 149 7.04 5.93 -15.55
N PRO A 150 6.04 5.03 -15.75
CA PRO A 150 4.64 5.29 -15.40
C PRO A 150 4.42 5.57 -13.91
N TRP A 151 5.30 5.04 -13.07
CA TRP A 151 5.23 5.15 -11.61
C TRP A 151 5.27 6.59 -11.12
N LEU A 152 5.94 7.50 -11.84
CA LEU A 152 5.99 8.91 -11.45
C LEU A 152 4.61 9.57 -11.48
N ALA A 153 3.80 9.23 -12.49
CA ALA A 153 2.42 9.70 -12.60
C ALA A 153 1.55 9.09 -11.49
N SER A 154 1.75 7.79 -11.18
CA SER A 154 1.05 7.12 -10.07
C SER A 154 1.38 7.73 -8.71
N LEU A 155 2.65 8.01 -8.42
CA LEU A 155 3.09 8.66 -7.19
C LEU A 155 2.53 10.08 -7.05
N SER A 156 2.54 10.84 -8.15
CA SER A 156 1.96 12.18 -8.21
C SER A 156 0.46 12.15 -7.94
N PHE A 157 -0.25 11.20 -8.54
CA PHE A 157 -1.67 10.99 -8.31
C PHE A 157 -1.96 10.59 -6.86
N LEU A 158 -1.21 9.65 -6.28
CA LEU A 158 -1.38 9.25 -4.87
C LEU A 158 -1.11 10.41 -3.90
N THR A 159 -0.11 11.24 -4.19
CA THR A 159 0.22 12.42 -3.39
C THR A 159 -0.90 13.47 -3.46
N TRP A 160 -1.47 13.70 -4.64
CA TRP A 160 -2.62 14.59 -4.77
C TRP A 160 -3.87 14.02 -4.09
N LEU A 161 -4.13 12.71 -4.28
CA LEU A 161 -5.28 12.02 -3.72
C LEU A 161 -5.24 12.02 -2.19
N SER A 162 -4.07 11.94 -1.58
CA SER A 162 -3.90 11.86 -0.13
C SER A 162 -4.37 13.10 0.62
N ALA A 163 -4.42 14.26 -0.02
CA ALA A 163 -4.95 15.48 0.58
C ALA A 163 -6.43 15.33 1.00
N LEU A 164 -7.22 14.54 0.26
CA LEU A 164 -8.65 14.36 0.51
C LEU A 164 -8.95 13.59 1.81
N PRO A 165 -8.50 12.32 2.00
CA PRO A 165 -8.77 11.59 3.23
C PRO A 165 -8.05 12.22 4.42
N ASN A 166 -6.83 12.74 4.25
CA ASN A 166 -6.10 13.32 5.38
C ASN A 166 -6.81 14.56 5.94
N SER A 167 -7.32 15.45 5.08
CA SER A 167 -8.09 16.61 5.55
C SER A 167 -9.43 16.21 6.18
N ALA A 168 -10.13 15.24 5.61
CA ALA A 168 -11.38 14.71 6.16
C ALA A 168 -11.18 14.05 7.53
N LEU A 169 -10.11 13.26 7.69
CA LEU A 169 -9.77 12.56 8.93
C LEU A 169 -9.42 13.54 10.05
N VAL A 170 -8.62 14.57 9.75
CA VAL A 170 -8.29 15.62 10.74
C VAL A 170 -9.54 16.38 11.18
N TYR A 171 -10.46 16.67 10.26
CA TYR A 171 -11.73 17.33 10.59
C TYR A 171 -12.61 16.44 11.49
N HIS A 172 -12.74 15.15 11.16
CA HIS A 172 -13.62 14.25 11.88
C HIS A 172 -13.07 13.83 13.26
N LEU A 173 -11.75 13.71 13.39
CA LEU A 173 -11.08 13.33 14.65
C LEU A 173 -10.88 14.51 15.60
N ARG A 174 -11.30 15.72 15.22
CA ARG A 174 -11.24 16.89 16.10
C ARG A 174 -12.26 16.75 17.24
N PRO A 175 -11.83 16.85 18.53
CA PRO A 175 -12.75 16.90 19.66
C PRO A 175 -13.68 18.13 19.56
N PRO A 176 -15.00 18.00 19.83
CA PRO A 176 -15.96 19.10 19.76
C PRO A 176 -15.76 20.19 20.82
N ASP A 177 -14.89 19.96 21.79
CA ASP A 177 -14.77 20.68 23.06
C ASP A 177 -14.23 22.11 22.88
N HIS A 178 -13.55 22.40 21.77
CA HIS A 178 -12.88 23.70 21.56
C HIS A 178 -13.71 24.74 20.79
N VAL A 179 -14.81 24.34 20.15
CA VAL A 179 -15.65 25.28 19.37
C VAL A 179 -16.57 26.08 20.30
N TYR A 180 -17.05 25.47 21.38
CA TYR A 180 -17.92 26.17 22.34
C TYR A 180 -17.14 27.10 23.27
N GLY A 181 -15.87 26.84 23.56
CA GLY A 181 -15.05 27.71 24.41
C GLY A 181 -14.72 29.05 23.77
N GLU A 182 -14.26 29.06 22.51
CA GLU A 182 -13.89 30.30 21.81
C GLU A 182 -15.10 31.08 21.30
N MET A 183 -16.13 30.41 20.77
CA MET A 183 -17.35 31.10 20.35
C MET A 183 -18.16 31.63 21.54
N ALA A 184 -18.21 30.91 22.68
CA ALA A 184 -18.85 31.45 23.88
C ALA A 184 -18.04 32.57 24.52
N THR A 185 -16.70 32.54 24.45
CA THR A 185 -15.86 33.64 24.99
C THR A 185 -15.98 34.90 24.13
N ALA A 186 -16.12 34.78 22.81
CA ALA A 186 -16.40 35.93 21.93
C ALA A 186 -17.83 36.49 22.09
N MET A 187 -18.80 35.65 22.49
CA MET A 187 -20.19 36.07 22.72
C MET A 187 -20.50 36.57 24.14
N ASN A 188 -19.62 36.35 25.12
CA ASN A 188 -19.82 36.77 26.53
C ASN A 188 -19.04 38.02 26.96
N MET A 189 -18.62 38.87 26.01
CA MET A 189 -18.12 40.21 26.35
C MET A 189 -19.29 41.20 26.53
N LYS A 190 -20.26 40.86 27.39
CA LYS A 190 -21.28 41.74 27.98
C LYS A 190 -22.08 40.96 29.03
N ASP A 191 -22.26 41.60 30.18
CA ASP A 191 -23.07 41.24 31.37
C ASP A 191 -22.46 40.34 32.46
N ASP A 192 -21.88 41.05 33.42
CA ASP A 192 -21.91 40.87 34.88
C ASP A 192 -22.98 39.93 35.50
N ARG A 193 -22.51 39.13 36.49
CA ARG A 193 -23.21 38.54 37.67
C ARG A 193 -24.10 37.29 37.47
N LEU A 194 -23.70 36.15 38.08
CA LEU A 194 -24.45 35.31 39.06
C LEU A 194 -23.73 33.95 39.34
N PRO A 195 -23.92 33.31 40.52
CA PRO A 195 -23.13 32.16 40.97
C PRO A 195 -23.71 30.77 40.63
N GLU A 196 -22.77 29.83 40.41
CA GLU A 196 -22.75 28.37 40.63
C GLU A 196 -24.07 27.58 40.85
N HIS A 197 -24.36 26.58 39.98
CA HIS A 197 -24.71 25.21 40.42
C HIS A 197 -24.80 24.18 39.27
N SER A 198 -24.49 22.93 39.62
CA SER A 198 -24.87 21.64 39.00
C SER A 198 -23.83 20.95 38.11
N GLY A 199 -23.10 20.02 38.73
CA GLY A 199 -22.10 19.16 38.10
C GLY A 199 -22.72 18.04 37.27
N TYR A 200 -22.17 17.86 36.07
CA TYR A 200 -22.31 16.65 35.26
C TYR A 200 -21.04 15.80 35.42
N ASN A 201 -21.19 14.62 36.03
CA ASN A 201 -20.09 13.69 36.31
C ASN A 201 -19.59 13.02 35.01
N GLY A 202 -18.58 13.61 34.37
CA GLY A 202 -17.89 13.07 33.18
C GLY A 202 -17.29 11.67 33.36
N ILE A 203 -17.13 11.22 34.61
CA ILE A 203 -16.61 9.89 34.95
C ILE A 203 -17.56 8.77 34.51
N ALA A 204 -18.88 9.02 34.47
CA ALA A 204 -19.86 8.02 34.02
C ALA A 204 -19.75 7.80 32.50
N ALA A 205 -19.61 8.87 31.72
CA ALA A 205 -19.48 8.81 30.26
C ALA A 205 -18.16 8.14 29.81
N THR A 206 -17.05 8.38 30.52
CA THR A 206 -15.77 7.73 30.23
C THR A 206 -15.79 6.22 30.47
N LYS A 207 -16.60 5.73 31.42
CA LYS A 207 -16.70 4.29 31.70
C LYS A 207 -17.50 3.56 30.63
N GLU A 208 -18.58 4.16 30.13
CA GLU A 208 -19.36 3.64 29.01
C GLU A 208 -18.54 3.58 27.70
N LEU A 209 -17.65 4.57 27.49
CA LEU A 209 -16.75 4.60 26.33
C LEU A 209 -15.65 3.53 26.41
N LEU A 210 -15.13 3.26 27.61
CA LEU A 210 -14.06 2.27 27.83
C LEU A 210 -14.56 0.82 27.70
N VAL A 211 -15.86 0.58 27.96
CA VAL A 211 -16.51 -0.72 27.78
C VAL A 211 -16.95 -0.95 26.33
N SER A 212 -17.31 0.10 25.59
CA SER A 212 -17.78 0.00 24.20
C SER A 212 -16.66 -0.01 23.15
N ALA A 213 -15.50 0.61 23.43
CA ALA A 213 -14.34 0.63 22.54
C ALA A 213 -13.81 -0.77 22.12
N PRO A 214 -13.65 -1.76 23.02
CA PRO A 214 -13.19 -3.09 22.60
C PRO A 214 -14.25 -3.87 21.81
N LEU A 215 -15.54 -3.56 22.00
CA LEU A 215 -16.65 -4.21 21.32
C LEU A 215 -16.77 -3.77 19.85
N ILE A 216 -16.42 -2.50 19.58
CA ILE A 216 -16.35 -1.93 18.22
C ILE A 216 -15.08 -2.43 17.51
N ALA A 217 -13.97 -2.60 18.23
CA ALA A 217 -12.73 -3.14 17.68
C ALA A 217 -12.80 -4.64 17.32
N LEU A 218 -13.74 -5.40 17.89
CA LEU A 218 -13.97 -6.82 17.62
C LEU A 218 -15.01 -7.09 16.51
N LEU A 219 -15.68 -6.04 16.00
CA LEU A 219 -16.71 -6.11 14.96
C LEU A 219 -16.32 -5.43 13.62
N ALA A 220 -15.18 -4.74 13.57
CA ALA A 220 -14.49 -4.39 12.32
C ALA A 220 -13.75 -5.61 11.74
#